data_AF-A0A7Y4SNZ5-F1
#
_entry.id   AF-A0A7Y4SNZ5-F1
#
_cell.length_a   1.000
_cell.length_b   1.000
_cell.length_c   1.000
_cell.angle_alpha   90.00
_cell.angle_beta   90.00
_cell.angle_gamma   90.00
#
_symmetry.space_group_name_H-M   'P 1'
#
loop_
_entity.id
_entity.type
_entity.pdbx_description
1 polymer ?
#
loop_
_entity_poly.entity_id
_entity_poly.type
_entity_poly.pdbx_seq_one_letter_code
_entity_poly.pdbx_strand_id
1 'polypeptide(L)'
;MSILLVCCVFVPLLSNCGIVTPREEGQLKQATAKELTALLSQREAAIQTMKGLFSAKVRGGIIPIASRVEGVLYYRRPNSMRLRGFTAVGSEIFEFVQANDSFRLRLPTMGRVLSGNPSDMSEMGKLARPFQLSVWAMAGVL
;
A
#
# COMPACT_ATOMS: atom_id res chain seq x y z
N MET A 1 45.84 7.67 42.34
CA MET A 1 44.44 8.09 42.58
C MET A 1 44.01 9.23 41.63
N SER A 2 44.50 9.29 40.39
CA SER A 2 44.15 10.36 39.43
C SER A 2 43.52 9.88 38.12
N ILE A 3 43.45 8.57 37.87
CA ILE A 3 42.92 8.01 36.61
C ILE A 3 41.42 7.72 36.70
N LEU A 4 40.91 7.39 37.90
CA LEU A 4 39.48 7.12 38.13
C LEU A 4 38.59 8.38 38.04
N LEU A 5 39.16 9.57 38.25
CA LEU A 5 38.40 10.83 38.28
C LEU A 5 38.17 11.42 36.89
N VAL A 6 39.00 11.05 35.90
CA VAL A 6 38.90 11.54 34.51
C VAL A 6 37.82 10.78 33.72
N CYS A 7 37.57 9.51 34.05
CA CYS A 7 36.52 8.73 33.38
C CYS A 7 35.10 9.11 33.81
N CYS A 8 34.88 9.63 35.02
CA CYS A 8 33.51 9.97 35.48
C CYS A 8 32.96 11.28 34.92
N VAL A 9 33.80 12.14 34.32
CA VAL A 9 33.37 13.45 33.79
C VAL A 9 33.11 13.42 32.28
N PHE A 10 33.64 12.43 31.55
CA PHE A 10 33.50 12.36 30.09
C PHE A 10 32.26 11.58 29.60
N VAL A 11 31.62 10.79 30.46
CA VAL A 11 30.47 9.94 30.07
C VAL A 11 29.14 10.69 29.84
N PRO A 12 28.81 11.86 30.46
CA PRO A 12 27.51 12.48 30.21
C PRO A 12 27.43 13.25 28.88
N LEU A 13 28.54 13.45 28.16
CA LEU A 13 28.59 14.26 26.94
C LEU A 13 28.09 13.53 25.68
N LEU A 14 27.90 12.21 25.73
CA LEU A 14 27.40 11.42 24.59
C LEU A 14 25.91 11.04 24.69
N SER A 15 25.24 11.43 25.78
CA SER A 15 23.80 11.22 25.96
C SER A 15 22.97 12.38 25.39
N ASN A 16 23.29 12.85 24.18
CA ASN A 16 22.36 13.66 23.41
C ASN A 16 21.48 12.73 22.58
N CYS A 17 20.59 12.01 23.27
CA CYS A 17 19.48 11.32 22.63
C CYS A 17 18.60 12.42 22.05
N GLY A 18 18.75 12.69 20.76
CA GLY A 18 17.98 13.70 20.05
C GLY A 18 16.50 13.44 20.30
N ILE A 19 15.90 14.26 21.15
CA ILE A 19 14.46 14.43 21.22
C ILE A 19 14.07 14.87 19.82
N VAL A 20 13.62 13.92 19.00
CA VAL A 20 12.88 14.20 17.79
C VAL A 20 11.58 14.81 18.28
N THR A 21 11.57 16.13 18.45
CA THR A 21 10.34 16.88 18.60
C THR A 21 9.48 16.53 17.38
N PRO A 22 8.23 16.06 17.58
CA PRO A 22 7.31 15.89 16.47
C PRO A 22 7.27 17.21 15.72
N ARG A 23 7.80 17.18 14.49
CA ARG A 23 7.78 18.31 13.56
C ARG A 23 6.35 18.84 13.56
N GLU A 24 6.16 20.10 13.93
CA GLU A 24 4.84 20.75 13.93
C GLU A 24 4.11 20.34 12.65
N GLU A 25 2.94 19.71 12.84
CA GLU A 25 1.98 19.52 11.78
C GLU A 25 1.61 20.92 11.29
N GLY A 26 2.34 21.41 10.29
CA GLY A 26 2.11 22.72 9.71
C GLY A 26 0.63 22.84 9.37
N GLN A 27 0.04 24.00 9.70
CA GLN A 27 -1.36 24.33 9.43
C GLN A 27 -1.84 23.65 8.15
N LEU A 28 -2.76 22.69 8.32
CA LEU A 28 -3.43 22.05 7.21
C LEU A 28 -4.13 23.15 6.42
N LYS A 29 -3.53 23.55 5.28
CA LYS A 29 -4.20 24.44 4.33
C LYS A 29 -5.54 23.79 4.01
N GLN A 30 -6.61 24.55 4.20
CA GLN A 30 -7.98 24.13 3.91
C GLN A 30 -8.12 24.04 2.38
N ALA A 31 -7.53 23.02 1.79
CA ALA A 31 -7.62 22.76 0.36
C ALA A 31 -9.05 22.28 0.10
N THR A 32 -9.73 22.94 -0.83
CA THR A 32 -11.01 22.43 -1.31
C THR A 32 -10.76 21.05 -1.91
N ALA A 33 -11.67 20.08 -1.75
CA ALA A 33 -11.48 18.72 -2.27
C ALA A 33 -10.97 18.68 -3.73
N LYS A 34 -11.45 19.61 -4.56
CA LYS A 34 -11.00 19.81 -5.94
C LYS A 34 -9.50 20.14 -6.09
N GLU A 35 -8.97 21.03 -5.24
CA GLU A 35 -7.57 21.43 -5.27
C GLU A 35 -6.67 20.29 -4.80
N LEU A 36 -7.10 19.55 -3.77
CA LEU A 36 -6.36 18.40 -3.27
C LEU A 36 -6.27 17.29 -4.32
N THR A 37 -7.39 16.96 -4.98
CA THR A 37 -7.40 15.96 -6.05
C THR A 37 -6.54 16.38 -7.24
N ALA A 38 -6.56 17.67 -7.61
CA ALA A 38 -5.70 18.19 -8.69
C ALA A 38 -4.20 18.04 -8.35
N LEU A 39 -3.80 18.38 -7.12
CA LEU A 39 -2.42 18.21 -6.67
C LEU A 39 -2.00 16.74 -6.59
N LEU A 40 -2.88 15.85 -6.14
CA LEU A 40 -2.61 14.41 -6.09
C LEU A 40 -2.46 13.82 -7.50
N SER A 41 -3.36 14.18 -8.42
CA SER A 41 -3.29 13.76 -9.82
C SER A 41 -2.00 14.23 -10.50
N GLN A 42 -1.57 15.48 -10.25
CA GLN A 42 -0.30 15.99 -10.77
C GLN A 42 0.91 15.21 -10.22
N ARG A 43 0.92 14.88 -8.93
CA ARG A 43 1.99 14.10 -8.31
C ARG A 43 2.02 12.67 -8.83
N GLU A 44 0.86 12.07 -9.05
CA GLU A 44 0.74 10.75 -9.65
C GLU A 44 1.16 10.74 -11.13
N ALA A 45 0.85 11.80 -11.88
CA ALA A 45 1.27 11.98 -13.27
C ALA A 45 2.80 11.91 -13.43
N ALA A 46 3.54 12.38 -12.43
CA ALA A 46 5.00 12.29 -12.41
C ALA A 46 5.52 10.87 -12.14
N ILE A 47 4.72 9.97 -11.57
CA ILE A 47 5.12 8.59 -11.27
C ILE A 47 4.93 7.72 -12.52
N GLN A 48 6.04 7.37 -13.16
CA GLN A 48 6.05 6.42 -14.29
C GLN A 48 6.09 4.96 -13.83
N THR A 49 6.83 4.67 -12.76
CA THR A 49 6.94 3.33 -12.18
C THR A 49 7.00 3.39 -10.67
N MET A 50 6.40 2.41 -10.00
CA MET A 50 6.46 2.26 -8.55
C MET A 50 6.70 0.79 -8.21
N LYS A 51 7.61 0.55 -7.27
CA LYS A 51 7.75 -0.74 -6.60
C LYS A 51 7.56 -0.51 -5.12
N GLY A 52 6.76 -1.34 -4.46
CA GLY A 52 6.49 -1.18 -3.05
C GLY A 52 6.21 -2.51 -2.36
N LEU A 53 6.55 -2.57 -1.08
CA LEU A 53 6.02 -3.58 -0.17
C LEU A 53 4.80 -2.96 0.52
N PHE A 54 3.77 -3.74 0.77
CA PHE A 54 2.58 -3.28 1.49
C PHE A 54 2.16 -4.30 2.54
N SER A 55 1.57 -3.78 3.61
CA SER A 55 0.90 -4.56 4.66
C SER A 55 -0.55 -4.07 4.74
N ALA A 56 -1.51 -4.91 4.39
CA ALA A 56 -2.93 -4.60 4.46
C ALA A 56 -3.59 -5.33 5.62
N LYS A 57 -4.39 -4.61 6.43
CA LYS A 57 -5.28 -5.22 7.43
C LYS A 57 -6.72 -5.00 6.99
N VAL A 58 -7.36 -6.06 6.51
CA VAL A 58 -8.76 -6.02 6.11
C VAL A 58 -9.62 -6.13 7.38
N ARG A 59 -10.60 -5.24 7.57
CA ARG A 59 -11.57 -5.32 8.66
C ARG A 59 -12.99 -5.26 8.06
N GLY A 60 -13.85 -6.24 8.36
CA GLY A 60 -15.22 -6.29 7.83
C GLY A 60 -16.07 -7.38 8.52
N GLY A 61 -17.28 -7.02 8.97
CA GLY A 61 -18.09 -7.74 9.95
C GLY A 61 -18.77 -9.05 9.52
N ILE A 62 -18.29 -9.74 8.48
CA ILE A 62 -18.84 -11.04 8.03
C ILE A 62 -17.79 -12.15 8.09
N ILE A 63 -16.53 -11.82 8.38
CA ILE A 63 -15.43 -12.79 8.47
C ILE A 63 -14.66 -12.45 9.75
N PRO A 64 -14.39 -13.42 10.64
CA PRO A 64 -13.57 -13.20 11.83
C PRO A 64 -12.11 -13.01 11.38
N ILE A 65 -11.73 -11.79 11.02
CA ILE A 65 -10.41 -11.48 10.44
C ILE A 65 -9.41 -11.21 11.56
N ALA A 66 -8.56 -12.21 11.80
CA ALA A 66 -7.13 -11.98 11.93
C ALA A 66 -6.45 -12.48 10.64
N SER A 67 -6.38 -11.65 9.60
CA SER A 67 -5.59 -11.98 8.41
C SER A 67 -5.05 -10.71 7.78
N ARG A 68 -4.01 -10.20 8.43
CA ARG A 68 -3.04 -9.27 7.85
C ARG A 68 -2.47 -9.91 6.58
N VAL A 69 -2.36 -9.14 5.52
CA VAL A 69 -1.79 -9.55 4.23
C VAL A 69 -0.53 -8.73 4.00
N GLU A 70 0.59 -9.41 3.80
CA GLU A 70 1.83 -8.79 3.36
C GLU A 70 1.96 -8.97 1.85
N GLY A 71 2.52 -8.02 1.13
CA GLY A 71 2.52 -8.11 -0.33
C GLY A 71 3.48 -7.18 -1.03
N VAL A 72 3.55 -7.37 -2.34
CA VAL A 72 4.37 -6.55 -3.25
C VAL A 72 3.50 -5.94 -4.33
N LEU A 73 3.78 -4.67 -4.63
CA LEU A 73 3.18 -3.89 -5.69
C LEU A 73 4.25 -3.53 -6.71
N TYR A 74 3.95 -3.80 -7.98
CA TYR A 74 4.64 -3.24 -9.12
C TYR A 74 3.63 -2.47 -9.97
N TYR A 75 3.84 -1.17 -10.14
CA TYR A 75 3.04 -0.33 -11.02
C TYR A 75 3.93 0.30 -12.08
N ARG A 76 3.44 0.36 -13.31
CA ARG A 76 4.06 1.03 -14.43
C ARG A 76 2.97 1.65 -15.30
N ARG A 77 3.06 2.97 -15.49
CA ARG A 77 2.22 3.76 -16.39
C ARG A 77 2.46 3.31 -17.85
N PRO A 78 1.46 3.35 -18.75
CA PRO A 78 0.08 3.77 -18.52
C PRO A 78 -0.75 2.78 -17.72
N ASN A 79 -0.83 1.52 -18.12
CA ASN A 79 -1.87 0.60 -17.63
C ASN A 79 -1.31 -0.78 -17.25
N SER A 80 -0.18 -0.83 -16.55
CA SER A 80 0.40 -2.10 -16.09
C SER A 80 0.60 -2.12 -14.58
N MET A 81 0.04 -3.13 -13.93
CA MET A 81 0.10 -3.31 -12.50
C MET A 81 0.20 -4.80 -12.15
N ARG A 82 1.00 -5.12 -11.14
CA ARG A 82 1.04 -6.45 -10.54
C ARG A 82 1.04 -6.32 -9.02
N LEU A 83 0.09 -6.98 -8.39
CA LEU A 83 -0.06 -7.03 -6.95
C LEU A 83 -0.02 -8.49 -6.52
N ARG A 84 0.83 -8.83 -5.56
CA ARG A 84 0.85 -10.17 -4.97
C ARG A 84 0.67 -10.05 -3.48
N GLY A 85 -0.22 -10.87 -2.93
CA GLY A 85 -0.47 -10.96 -1.50
C GLY A 85 -0.02 -12.31 -0.96
N PHE A 86 0.58 -12.29 0.22
CA PHE A 86 1.12 -13.43 0.93
C PHE A 86 0.51 -13.51 2.34
N THR A 87 0.42 -14.74 2.85
CA THR A 87 0.16 -15.00 4.27
C THR A 87 1.38 -14.63 5.11
N ALA A 88 1.22 -14.57 6.44
CA ALA A 88 2.35 -14.37 7.36
C ALA A 88 3.44 -15.47 7.25
N VAL A 89 3.10 -16.65 6.72
CA VAL A 89 4.02 -17.76 6.48
C VAL A 89 4.58 -17.78 5.04
N GLY A 90 4.29 -16.75 4.23
CA GLY A 90 4.84 -16.59 2.88
C GLY A 90 4.07 -17.32 1.76
N SER A 91 2.93 -17.94 2.06
CA SER A 91 2.09 -18.60 1.04
C SER A 91 1.34 -17.56 0.21
N GLU A 92 1.29 -17.72 -1.12
CA GLU A 92 0.55 -16.79 -1.98
C GLU A 92 -0.97 -16.91 -1.79
N ILE A 93 -1.60 -15.80 -1.39
CA ILE A 93 -3.06 -15.69 -1.23
C ILE A 93 -3.70 -15.32 -2.56
N PHE A 94 -3.08 -14.37 -3.27
CA PHE A 94 -3.54 -13.92 -4.56
C PHE A 94 -2.40 -13.33 -5.40
N GLU A 95 -2.60 -13.36 -6.70
CA GLU A 95 -1.83 -12.58 -7.66
C GLU A 95 -2.79 -11.86 -8.60
N PHE A 96 -2.72 -10.53 -8.62
CA PHE A 96 -3.44 -9.70 -9.56
C PHE A 96 -2.45 -9.10 -10.56
N VAL A 97 -2.70 -9.29 -11.84
CA VAL A 97 -1.95 -8.66 -12.93
C VAL A 97 -2.95 -7.95 -13.82
N GLN A 98 -2.75 -6.65 -14.01
CA GLN A 98 -3.47 -5.85 -14.99
C GLN A 98 -2.47 -5.38 -16.04
N ALA A 99 -2.78 -5.61 -17.30
CA ALA A 99 -1.99 -5.17 -18.43
C ALA A 99 -2.93 -4.74 -19.56
N ASN A 100 -2.86 -3.46 -19.90
CA ASN A 100 -3.73 -2.83 -20.90
C ASN A 100 -5.22 -3.04 -20.53
N ASP A 101 -5.99 -3.63 -21.44
CA ASP A 101 -7.43 -3.88 -21.27
C ASP A 101 -7.71 -5.29 -20.74
N SER A 102 -6.73 -5.95 -20.13
CA SER A 102 -6.91 -7.29 -19.56
C SER A 102 -6.46 -7.33 -18.12
N PHE A 103 -7.19 -8.07 -17.31
CA PHE A 103 -6.79 -8.42 -15.96
C PHE A 103 -6.74 -9.93 -15.79
N ARG A 104 -5.90 -10.37 -14.86
CA ARG A 104 -5.82 -11.75 -14.39
C ARG A 104 -5.67 -11.73 -12.88
N LEU A 105 -6.63 -12.34 -12.19
CA LEU A 105 -6.62 -12.58 -10.75
C LEU A 105 -6.50 -14.07 -10.48
N ARG A 106 -5.38 -14.49 -9.91
CA ARG A 106 -5.14 -15.85 -9.45
C ARG A 106 -5.43 -15.93 -7.96
N LEU A 107 -6.21 -16.93 -7.55
CA LEU A 107 -6.53 -17.26 -6.17
C LEU A 107 -6.11 -18.70 -5.89
N PRO A 108 -4.83 -18.95 -5.55
CA PRO A 108 -4.28 -20.31 -5.40
C PRO A 108 -5.03 -21.12 -4.34
N THR A 109 -5.43 -20.49 -3.25
CA THR A 109 -6.19 -21.12 -2.15
C THR A 109 -7.55 -21.66 -2.58
N MET A 110 -8.12 -21.12 -3.66
CA MET A 110 -9.40 -21.56 -4.22
C MET A 110 -9.24 -22.34 -5.53
N GLY A 111 -8.01 -22.53 -6.03
CA GLY A 111 -7.76 -23.13 -7.34
C GLY A 111 -8.40 -22.35 -8.50
N ARG A 112 -8.70 -21.06 -8.31
CA ARG A 112 -9.42 -20.25 -9.30
C ARG A 112 -8.48 -19.25 -9.96
N VAL A 113 -8.62 -19.11 -11.28
CA VAL A 113 -8.03 -18.05 -12.07
C VAL A 113 -9.16 -17.30 -12.75
N LEU A 114 -9.25 -16.00 -12.51
CA LEU A 114 -10.20 -15.11 -13.13
C LEU A 114 -9.44 -14.25 -14.12
N SER A 115 -9.93 -14.14 -15.34
CA SER A 115 -9.36 -13.27 -16.36
C SER A 115 -10.46 -12.66 -17.19
N GLY A 116 -10.31 -11.40 -17.57
CA GLY A 116 -11.29 -10.69 -18.37
C GLY A 116 -10.83 -9.29 -18.73
N ASN A 117 -11.69 -8.54 -19.40
CA ASN A 117 -11.51 -7.12 -19.59
C ASN A 117 -12.04 -6.38 -18.35
N PRO A 118 -11.39 -5.30 -17.86
CA PRO A 118 -11.93 -4.46 -16.79
C PRO A 118 -13.39 -4.03 -17.03
N SER A 119 -13.78 -3.88 -18.29
CA SER A 119 -15.14 -3.54 -18.74
C SER A 119 -16.17 -4.64 -18.50
N ASP A 120 -15.75 -5.91 -18.46
CA ASP A 120 -16.60 -7.10 -18.34
C ASP A 120 -16.68 -7.62 -16.88
N MET A 121 -16.18 -6.85 -15.91
CA MET A 121 -16.17 -7.20 -14.49
C MET A 121 -17.58 -7.34 -13.87
N SER A 122 -18.66 -6.97 -14.57
CA SER A 122 -20.04 -7.12 -14.11
C SER A 122 -20.53 -8.57 -14.07
N GLU A 123 -19.91 -9.48 -14.84
CA GLU A 123 -20.27 -10.90 -14.87
C GLU A 123 -19.67 -11.72 -13.70
N MET A 124 -18.86 -11.11 -12.82
CA MET A 124 -18.06 -11.79 -11.78
C MET A 124 -18.79 -12.18 -10.47
N GLY A 125 -20.13 -12.18 -10.44
CA GLY A 125 -20.92 -12.66 -9.29
C GLY A 125 -20.55 -12.05 -7.92
N LYS A 126 -20.66 -12.81 -6.82
CA LYS A 126 -20.46 -12.31 -5.43
C LYS A 126 -19.03 -11.86 -5.09
N LEU A 127 -18.03 -12.27 -5.87
CA LEU A 127 -16.64 -11.81 -5.70
C LEU A 127 -16.36 -10.53 -6.49
N ALA A 128 -17.23 -10.13 -7.42
CA ALA A 128 -17.06 -8.92 -8.20
C ALA A 128 -16.99 -7.69 -7.31
N ARG A 129 -17.92 -7.52 -6.35
CA ARG A 129 -18.09 -6.24 -5.65
C ARG A 129 -16.85 -5.75 -4.89
N PRO A 130 -16.20 -6.52 -4.00
CA PRO A 130 -15.02 -6.02 -3.28
C PRO A 130 -13.83 -5.74 -4.20
N PHE A 131 -13.66 -6.52 -5.27
CA PHE A 131 -12.59 -6.34 -6.24
C PHE A 131 -12.89 -5.18 -7.21
N GLN A 132 -14.13 -5.02 -7.64
CA GLN A 132 -14.63 -3.85 -8.38
C GLN A 132 -14.38 -2.58 -7.59
N LEU A 133 -14.70 -2.56 -6.30
CA LEU A 133 -14.42 -1.40 -5.43
C LEU A 133 -12.92 -1.09 -5.34
N SER A 134 -12.07 -2.13 -5.29
CA SER A 134 -10.61 -1.95 -5.24
C SER A 134 -10.03 -1.44 -6.57
N VAL A 135 -10.52 -1.96 -7.70
CA VAL A 135 -10.14 -1.48 -9.04
C VAL A 135 -10.70 -0.09 -9.30
N TRP A 136 -11.93 0.22 -8.90
CA TRP A 136 -12.52 1.56 -8.99
C TRP A 136 -11.81 2.56 -8.08
N ALA A 137 -11.37 2.17 -6.89
CA ALA A 137 -10.56 3.03 -6.03
C ALA A 137 -9.20 3.36 -6.67
N MET A 138 -8.68 2.49 -7.56
CA MET A 138 -7.46 2.74 -8.32
C MET A 138 -7.72 3.42 -9.68
N ALA A 139 -8.89 3.20 -10.29
CA ALA A 139 -9.27 3.74 -11.60
C ALA A 139 -9.99 5.10 -11.52
N GLY A 140 -10.65 5.40 -10.40
CA GLY A 140 -11.27 6.71 -10.11
C GLY A 140 -10.27 7.83 -9.82
N VAL A 141 -8.98 7.57 -10.10
CA VAL A 141 -7.89 8.55 -10.07
C VAL A 141 -7.41 8.88 -11.51
N LEU A 142 -8.23 8.56 -12.52
CA LEU A 142 -8.06 9.03 -13.91
C LEU A 142 -9.05 10.15 -14.23
#